data_AF-A0AAJ4GC71-F1
#
_entry.id   AF-A0AAJ4GC71-F1
#
_cell.length_a   1.000
_cell.length_b   1.000
_cell.length_c   1.000
_cell.angle_alpha   90.00
_cell.angle_beta   90.00
_cell.angle_gamma   90.00
#
_symmetry.space_group_name_H-M   'P 1'
#
loop_
_entity.id
_entity.type
_entity.pdbx_description
1 polymer ?
#
loop_
_entity_poly.entity_id
_entity_poly.type
_entity_poly.pdbx_seq_one_letter_code
_entity_poly.pdbx_strand_id
1 'polypeptide(L)'
;MDELHLDQYALLVGIVKSASLHNLENNLKRALGRKNLVVLTLCNQGSIEKNYLKLSQRSLKIHSKEFIIADTLNFLLFVQKKVKEKLRNKTTRLEGLKIFTTLDSVSQNAIANAVSVSISELKKQKKLKYLEVEMIVVKKFNGAINAFISATHTIFYYYNHVLKVFCFIGSFSKPVMYLKVLSNTKKYHLNSWISNYLISIKLANDRY
;
A
#
# COMPACT_ATOMS: atom_id res chain seq x y z
N MET A 1 -7.70 -22.71 -2.14
CA MET A 1 -7.26 -24.00 -2.71
C MET A 1 -8.01 -24.28 -4.00
N ASP A 2 -9.30 -23.96 -4.06
CA ASP A 2 -10.20 -24.35 -5.15
C ASP A 2 -9.90 -23.75 -6.54
N GLU A 3 -9.01 -22.74 -6.62
CA GLU A 3 -8.60 -22.11 -7.90
C GLU A 3 -7.28 -22.68 -8.47
N LEU A 4 -6.64 -23.63 -7.79
CA LEU A 4 -5.32 -24.13 -8.19
C LEU A 4 -5.42 -25.16 -9.31
N HIS A 5 -4.55 -25.04 -10.32
CA HIS A 5 -4.38 -26.08 -11.32
C HIS A 5 -3.58 -27.26 -10.77
N LEU A 6 -3.77 -28.43 -11.38
CA LEU A 6 -3.13 -29.68 -10.98
C LEU A 6 -1.59 -29.60 -10.90
N ASP A 7 -0.96 -28.84 -11.80
CA ASP A 7 0.48 -28.59 -11.78
C ASP A 7 0.93 -27.72 -10.60
N GLN A 8 0.07 -26.82 -10.11
CA GLN A 8 0.33 -26.04 -8.91
C GLN A 8 0.13 -26.86 -7.63
N TYR A 9 -0.86 -27.78 -7.62
CA TYR A 9 -1.01 -28.76 -6.55
C TYR A 9 0.21 -29.69 -6.45
N ALA A 10 0.66 -30.23 -7.58
CA ALA A 10 1.83 -31.11 -7.63
C ALA A 10 3.09 -30.42 -7.12
N LEU A 11 3.25 -29.13 -7.42
CA LEU A 11 4.32 -28.30 -6.87
C LEU A 11 4.20 -28.16 -5.35
N LEU A 12 3.03 -27.78 -4.83
CA LEU A 12 2.81 -27.58 -3.38
C LEU A 12 3.08 -28.87 -2.60
N VAL A 13 2.54 -30.00 -3.06
CA VAL A 13 2.80 -31.34 -2.48
C VAL A 13 4.29 -31.70 -2.58
N GLY A 14 4.93 -31.37 -3.70
CA GLY A 14 6.36 -31.60 -3.91
C GLY A 14 7.26 -30.84 -2.94
N ILE A 15 6.88 -29.60 -2.61
CA ILE A 15 7.58 -28.70 -1.68
C ILE A 15 7.48 -29.19 -0.23
N VAL A 16 6.43 -29.92 0.17
CA VAL A 16 6.28 -30.45 1.54
C VAL A 16 7.50 -31.28 1.97
N LYS A 17 8.14 -32.01 1.05
CA LYS A 17 9.35 -32.79 1.35
C LYS A 17 10.53 -31.93 1.78
N SER A 18 10.68 -30.74 1.20
CA SER A 18 11.69 -29.76 1.60
C SER A 18 11.32 -28.38 1.09
N ALA A 19 10.73 -27.57 1.97
CA ALA A 19 10.22 -26.25 1.62
C ALA A 19 11.33 -25.27 1.22
N SER A 20 12.53 -25.43 1.81
CA SER A 20 13.68 -24.57 1.52
C SER A 20 14.39 -24.95 0.20
N LEU A 21 14.63 -26.25 -0.05
CA LEU A 21 15.37 -26.71 -1.23
C LEU A 21 14.59 -26.52 -2.54
N HIS A 22 13.26 -26.63 -2.47
CA HIS A 22 12.36 -26.47 -3.62
C HIS A 22 11.65 -25.10 -3.63
N ASN A 23 12.20 -24.11 -2.93
CA ASN A 23 11.67 -22.74 -2.96
C ASN A 23 11.75 -22.16 -4.39
N LEU A 24 10.64 -21.61 -4.86
CA LEU A 24 10.49 -20.96 -6.16
C LEU A 24 11.39 -19.73 -6.32
N GLU A 25 11.63 -18.99 -5.23
CA GLU A 25 12.45 -17.76 -5.28
C GLU A 25 13.93 -18.09 -5.48
N ASN A 26 14.42 -19.12 -4.79
CA ASN A 26 15.85 -19.42 -4.74
C ASN A 26 16.28 -20.53 -5.73
N ASN A 27 15.40 -21.48 -6.05
CA ASN A 27 15.77 -22.74 -6.71
C ASN A 27 14.73 -23.24 -7.74
N LEU A 28 14.45 -22.44 -8.77
CA LEU A 28 13.45 -22.76 -9.80
C LEU A 28 13.64 -24.11 -10.50
N LYS A 29 14.87 -24.46 -10.85
CA LYS A 29 15.17 -25.75 -11.51
C LYS A 29 14.79 -26.94 -10.62
N ARG A 30 15.06 -26.84 -9.32
CA ARG A 30 14.72 -27.90 -8.34
C ARG A 30 13.23 -27.96 -8.08
N ALA A 31 12.55 -26.82 -8.04
CA ALA A 31 11.09 -26.75 -7.90
C ALA A 31 10.40 -27.40 -9.12
N LEU A 32 10.87 -27.10 -10.34
CA LEU A 32 10.38 -27.72 -11.58
C LEU A 32 10.59 -29.23 -11.60
N GLY A 33 11.81 -29.70 -11.31
CA GLY A 33 12.10 -31.13 -11.26
C GLY A 33 11.23 -31.86 -10.25
N ARG A 34 10.99 -31.22 -9.08
CA ARG A 34 10.14 -31.80 -8.04
C ARG A 34 8.68 -31.86 -8.43
N LYS A 35 8.13 -30.79 -9.03
CA LYS A 35 6.78 -30.77 -9.60
C LYS A 35 6.61 -31.91 -10.59
N ASN A 36 7.53 -32.04 -11.56
CA ASN A 36 7.44 -33.06 -12.61
C ASN A 36 7.49 -34.49 -12.04
N LEU A 37 8.29 -34.72 -11.00
CA LEU A 37 8.33 -36.00 -10.31
C LEU A 37 6.97 -36.34 -9.67
N VAL A 38 6.32 -35.38 -9.01
CA VAL A 38 4.99 -35.59 -8.41
C VAL A 38 3.92 -35.87 -9.48
N VAL A 39 3.95 -35.14 -10.59
CA VAL A 39 3.05 -35.40 -11.72
C VAL A 39 3.29 -36.80 -12.29
N LEU A 40 4.55 -37.22 -12.44
CA LEU A 40 4.91 -38.57 -12.92
C LEU A 40 4.35 -39.65 -12.00
N THR A 41 4.51 -39.48 -10.67
CA THR A 41 3.99 -40.45 -9.70
C THR A 41 2.46 -40.58 -9.76
N LEU A 42 1.75 -39.46 -9.96
CA LEU A 42 0.30 -39.46 -10.07
C LEU A 42 -0.19 -40.11 -11.38
N CYS A 43 0.54 -39.93 -12.48
CA CYS A 43 0.26 -40.64 -13.74
C CYS A 43 0.48 -42.15 -13.58
N ASN A 44 1.56 -42.56 -12.91
CA ASN A 44 1.86 -43.99 -12.68
C ASN A 44 0.82 -44.68 -11.78
N GLN A 45 0.19 -43.94 -10.87
CA GLN A 45 -0.88 -44.43 -10.00
C GLN A 45 -2.26 -44.45 -10.67
N GLY A 46 -2.38 -43.96 -11.90
CA GLY A 46 -3.65 -43.93 -12.63
C GLY A 46 -4.62 -42.81 -12.22
N SER A 47 -4.21 -41.90 -11.34
CA SER A 47 -5.05 -40.81 -10.83
C SER A 47 -5.24 -39.66 -11.83
N ILE A 48 -4.43 -39.58 -12.88
CA ILE A 48 -4.46 -38.53 -13.92
C ILE A 48 -4.29 -39.20 -15.29
N GLU A 49 -5.03 -38.74 -16.30
CA GLU A 49 -4.84 -39.12 -17.71
C GLU A 49 -3.38 -38.94 -18.17
N LYS A 50 -2.95 -39.71 -19.19
CA LYS A 50 -1.59 -39.71 -19.77
C LYS A 50 -1.22 -38.42 -20.53
N ASN A 51 -1.61 -37.25 -20.02
CA ASN A 51 -1.22 -35.94 -20.54
C ASN A 51 -0.01 -35.35 -19.78
N TYR A 52 0.87 -36.23 -19.28
CA TYR A 52 2.09 -35.89 -18.54
C TYR A 52 2.98 -34.88 -19.28
N LEU A 53 3.13 -35.05 -20.60
CA LEU A 53 3.95 -34.18 -21.45
C LEU A 53 3.45 -32.72 -21.41
N LYS A 54 2.13 -32.51 -21.44
CA LYS A 54 1.54 -31.17 -21.39
C LYS A 54 1.71 -30.51 -20.02
N LEU A 55 1.60 -31.27 -18.93
CA LEU A 55 1.72 -30.75 -17.56
C LEU A 55 3.17 -30.49 -17.14
N SER A 56 4.10 -31.35 -17.59
CA SER A 56 5.54 -31.21 -17.31
C SER A 56 6.16 -30.00 -18.03
N GLN A 57 5.68 -29.70 -19.25
CA GLN A 57 6.14 -28.55 -20.05
C GLN A 57 5.59 -27.20 -19.57
N ARG A 58 4.57 -27.17 -18.72
CA ARG A 58 4.05 -25.91 -18.16
C ARG A 58 5.11 -25.24 -17.29
N SER A 59 5.46 -24.01 -17.65
CA SER A 59 6.30 -23.15 -16.84
C SER A 59 5.62 -22.85 -15.50
N LEU A 60 6.43 -22.71 -14.45
CA LEU A 60 5.93 -22.26 -13.15
C LEU A 60 5.54 -20.79 -13.29
N LYS A 61 4.24 -20.51 -13.19
CA LYS A 61 3.75 -19.13 -13.06
C LYS A 61 4.10 -18.63 -11.67
N ILE A 62 5.21 -17.91 -11.57
CA ILE A 62 5.59 -17.19 -10.35
C ILE A 62 4.94 -15.83 -10.46
N HIS A 63 3.98 -15.54 -9.58
CA HIS A 63 3.62 -14.15 -9.32
C HIS A 63 4.69 -13.59 -8.39
N SER A 64 5.42 -12.56 -8.84
CA SER A 64 6.40 -11.89 -7.99
C SER A 64 5.66 -11.28 -6.79
N LYS A 65 5.99 -11.75 -5.58
CA LYS A 65 5.47 -11.21 -4.31
C LYS A 65 5.70 -9.71 -4.19
N GLU A 66 6.75 -9.21 -4.85
CA GLU A 66 7.21 -7.82 -4.81
C GLU A 66 6.10 -6.82 -5.14
N PHE A 67 5.17 -7.18 -6.04
CA PHE A 67 4.14 -6.24 -6.51
C PHE A 67 2.96 -6.07 -5.55
N ILE A 68 2.60 -7.09 -4.76
CA ILE A 68 1.37 -7.07 -3.95
C ILE A 68 1.60 -6.47 -2.56
N ILE A 69 2.80 -6.70 -2.00
CA ILE A 69 3.09 -6.36 -0.60
C ILE A 69 3.64 -4.94 -0.47
N ALA A 70 4.48 -4.49 -1.41
CA ALA A 70 5.20 -3.22 -1.28
C ALA A 70 4.25 -2.03 -1.11
N ASP A 71 3.28 -1.89 -2.02
CA ASP A 71 2.42 -0.70 -2.03
C ASP A 71 1.40 -0.69 -0.89
N THR A 72 1.11 -1.84 -0.28
CA THR A 72 0.17 -1.96 0.84
C THR A 72 0.84 -2.00 2.20
N LEU A 73 2.18 -2.17 2.26
CA LEU A 73 2.94 -2.35 3.50
C LEU A 73 2.75 -1.18 4.47
N ASN A 74 2.81 0.05 3.95
CA ASN A 74 2.67 1.27 4.76
C ASN A 74 1.28 1.37 5.41
N PHE A 75 0.23 1.03 4.65
CA PHE A 75 -1.13 0.95 5.18
C PHE A 75 -1.25 -0.17 6.22
N LEU A 76 -0.64 -1.34 5.98
CA LEU A 76 -0.63 -2.45 6.93
C LEU A 76 0.03 -2.05 8.25
N LEU A 77 1.16 -1.34 8.21
CA LEU A 77 1.84 -0.82 9.40
C LEU A 77 0.96 0.18 10.16
N PHE A 78 0.23 1.04 9.44
CA PHE A 78 -0.76 1.94 10.05
C PHE A 78 -1.89 1.16 10.75
N VAL A 79 -2.45 0.14 10.08
CA VAL A 79 -3.50 -0.72 10.66
C VAL A 79 -2.98 -1.46 11.89
N GLN A 80 -1.78 -2.04 11.82
CA GLN A 80 -1.15 -2.70 12.97
C GLN A 80 -1.01 -1.75 14.16
N LYS A 81 -0.56 -0.51 13.94
CA LYS A 81 -0.47 0.49 15.00
C LYS A 81 -1.85 0.81 15.58
N LYS A 82 -2.87 1.03 14.75
CA LYS A 82 -4.24 1.33 15.19
C LYS A 82 -4.89 0.16 15.94
N VAL A 83 -4.65 -1.06 15.49
CA VAL A 83 -5.13 -2.27 16.16
C VAL A 83 -4.45 -2.44 17.51
N LYS A 84 -3.13 -2.25 17.60
CA LYS A 84 -2.40 -2.25 18.88
C LYS A 84 -2.92 -1.19 19.85
N GLU A 85 -3.15 0.04 19.38
CA GLU A 85 -3.74 1.13 20.18
C GLU A 85 -5.12 0.75 20.74
N LYS A 86 -5.98 0.13 19.93
CA LYS A 86 -7.33 -0.29 20.35
C LYS A 86 -7.34 -1.52 21.25
N LEU A 87 -6.45 -2.48 21.01
CA LEU A 87 -6.40 -3.76 21.74
C LEU A 87 -5.59 -3.69 23.03
N ARG A 88 -4.84 -2.60 23.27
CA ARG A 88 -3.98 -2.40 24.45
C ARG A 88 -4.65 -2.66 25.81
N ASN A 89 -5.99 -2.64 25.85
CA ASN A 89 -6.81 -2.83 27.04
C ASN A 89 -7.48 -4.22 27.13
N LYS A 90 -7.25 -5.15 26.18
CA LYS A 90 -7.85 -6.49 26.19
C LYS A 90 -6.78 -7.58 26.15
N THR A 91 -6.68 -8.36 27.22
CA THR A 91 -5.83 -9.56 27.41
C THR A 91 -6.28 -10.77 26.57
N THR A 92 -6.83 -10.54 25.38
CA THR A 92 -7.41 -11.61 24.56
C THR A 92 -6.36 -12.24 23.64
N ARG A 93 -6.19 -13.56 23.77
CA ARG A 93 -5.42 -14.41 22.83
C ARG A 93 -5.73 -14.00 21.39
N LEU A 94 -4.71 -13.53 20.68
CA LEU A 94 -4.83 -12.95 19.34
C LEU A 94 -4.88 -14.02 18.22
N GLU A 95 -5.04 -15.29 18.57
CA GLU A 95 -4.97 -16.40 17.62
C GLU A 95 -6.22 -16.43 16.73
N GLY A 96 -6.01 -16.42 15.41
CA GLY A 96 -7.08 -16.51 14.42
C GLY A 96 -7.85 -15.22 14.12
N LEU A 97 -7.40 -14.06 14.63
CA LEU A 97 -8.05 -12.78 14.37
C LEU A 97 -8.05 -12.42 12.87
N LYS A 98 -9.24 -12.11 12.34
CA LYS A 98 -9.43 -11.57 10.99
C LYS A 98 -9.67 -10.07 11.09
N ILE A 99 -8.78 -9.29 10.48
CA ILE A 99 -8.86 -7.83 10.47
C ILE A 99 -9.41 -7.39 9.12
N PHE A 100 -10.63 -6.83 9.14
CA PHE A 100 -11.22 -6.20 7.96
C PHE A 100 -10.85 -4.72 7.97
N THR A 101 -10.37 -4.21 6.83
CA THR A 101 -9.89 -2.84 6.69
C THR A 101 -10.65 -2.11 5.59
N THR A 102 -10.46 -0.79 5.53
CA THR A 102 -11.10 0.08 4.53
C THR A 102 -10.28 0.23 3.26
N LEU A 103 -9.14 -0.49 3.14
CA LEU A 103 -8.26 -0.41 1.98
C LEU A 103 -9.01 -0.77 0.71
N ASP A 104 -8.90 0.09 -0.29
CA ASP A 104 -9.41 -0.13 -1.64
C ASP A 104 -8.22 -0.31 -2.59
N SER A 105 -8.09 -1.50 -3.17
CA SER A 105 -6.97 -1.85 -4.04
C SER A 105 -6.93 -1.01 -5.31
N VAL A 106 -8.09 -0.61 -5.83
CA VAL A 106 -8.18 0.24 -7.03
C VAL A 106 -7.62 1.63 -6.72
N SER A 107 -8.07 2.24 -5.62
CA SER A 107 -7.54 3.51 -5.14
C SER A 107 -6.05 3.44 -4.84
N GLN A 108 -5.58 2.36 -4.19
CA GLN A 108 -4.16 2.19 -3.85
C GLN A 108 -3.26 2.13 -5.09
N ASN A 109 -3.65 1.32 -6.09
CA ASN A 109 -2.90 1.21 -7.33
C ASN A 109 -2.89 2.54 -8.11
N ALA A 110 -4.02 3.24 -8.13
CA ALA A 110 -4.13 4.55 -8.80
C ALA A 110 -3.16 5.57 -8.18
N ILE A 111 -3.10 5.66 -6.85
CA ILE A 111 -2.17 6.59 -6.19
C ILE A 111 -0.71 6.17 -6.34
N ALA A 112 -0.40 4.87 -6.29
CA ALA A 112 0.97 4.38 -6.47
C ALA A 112 1.50 4.73 -7.87
N ASN A 113 0.67 4.54 -8.90
CA ASN A 113 0.99 4.92 -10.26
C ASN A 113 1.14 6.44 -10.41
N ALA A 114 0.21 7.22 -9.86
CA ALA A 114 0.28 8.68 -9.94
C ALA A 114 1.56 9.23 -9.26
N VAL A 115 1.90 8.71 -8.09
CA VAL A 115 3.06 9.14 -7.30
C VAL A 115 4.36 8.76 -8.02
N SER A 116 4.48 7.53 -8.52
CA SER A 116 5.68 7.06 -9.24
C SER A 116 6.00 7.89 -10.50
N VAL A 117 4.97 8.22 -11.29
CA VAL A 117 5.11 9.09 -12.47
C VAL A 117 5.49 10.51 -12.05
N SER A 118 4.74 11.10 -11.12
CA SER A 118 4.91 12.50 -10.71
C SER A 118 6.29 12.78 -10.10
N ILE A 119 6.79 11.87 -9.26
CA ILE A 119 8.12 12.03 -8.64
C ILE A 119 9.23 11.96 -9.68
N SER A 120 9.12 11.03 -10.63
CA SER A 120 10.11 10.88 -11.69
C SER A 120 10.22 12.16 -12.53
N GLU A 121 9.09 12.76 -12.87
CA GLU A 121 9.03 14.03 -13.59
C GLU A 121 9.57 15.19 -12.76
N LEU A 122 9.13 15.34 -11.51
CA LEU A 122 9.56 16.44 -10.63
C LEU A 122 11.07 16.38 -10.32
N LYS A 123 11.62 15.19 -10.08
CA LYS A 123 13.07 15.01 -9.87
C LYS A 123 13.87 15.48 -11.08
N LYS A 124 13.42 15.16 -12.29
CA LYS A 124 14.06 15.58 -13.55
C LYS A 124 13.95 17.09 -13.75
N GLN A 125 12.74 17.65 -13.64
CA GLN A 125 12.48 19.07 -13.88
C GLN A 125 13.21 19.99 -12.89
N LYS A 126 13.23 19.62 -11.61
CA LYS A 126 13.83 20.43 -10.54
C LYS A 126 15.27 20.01 -10.21
N LYS A 127 15.83 19.05 -10.93
CA LYS A 127 17.18 18.47 -10.70
C LYS A 127 17.40 18.05 -9.24
N LEU A 128 16.37 17.45 -8.64
CA LEU A 128 16.39 17.01 -7.23
C LEU A 128 16.90 15.57 -7.14
N LYS A 129 17.87 15.33 -6.25
CA LYS A 129 18.37 13.98 -5.94
C LYS A 129 17.37 13.20 -5.08
N TYR A 130 16.79 13.87 -4.09
CA TYR A 130 15.87 13.29 -3.11
C TYR A 130 14.57 14.10 -3.09
N LEU A 131 13.45 13.41 -3.14
CA LEU A 131 12.11 13.99 -3.04
C LEU A 131 11.23 12.94 -2.38
N GLU A 132 10.58 13.32 -1.28
CA GLU A 132 9.58 12.51 -0.61
C GLU A 132 8.17 13.03 -0.89
N VAL A 133 7.20 12.11 -0.95
CA VAL A 133 5.79 12.39 -1.21
C VAL A 133 4.96 11.49 -0.32
N GLU A 134 3.93 12.10 0.24
CA GLU A 134 2.96 11.44 1.09
C GLU A 134 1.57 11.72 0.52
N MET A 135 0.73 10.69 0.50
CA MET A 135 -0.63 10.80 -0.03
C MET A 135 -1.58 9.93 0.78
N ILE A 136 -2.72 10.50 1.16
CA ILE A 136 -3.80 9.79 1.85
C ILE A 136 -5.09 10.05 1.09
N VAL A 137 -5.84 9.00 0.81
CA VAL A 137 -7.17 9.10 0.23
C VAL A 137 -8.18 8.70 1.28
N VAL A 138 -9.10 9.62 1.59
CA VAL A 138 -10.17 9.42 2.58
C VAL A 138 -11.54 9.55 1.93
N LYS A 139 -12.48 8.71 2.36
CA LYS A 139 -13.89 8.87 2.02
C LYS A 139 -14.47 10.10 2.72
N LYS A 140 -15.08 10.98 1.94
CA LYS A 140 -15.64 12.28 2.38
C LYS A 140 -16.58 12.17 3.60
N PHE A 141 -17.47 11.17 3.61
CA PHE A 141 -18.56 11.13 4.59
C PHE A 141 -18.23 10.41 5.90
N ASN A 142 -17.37 9.39 5.87
CA ASN A 142 -17.06 8.57 7.05
C ASN A 142 -15.59 8.62 7.46
N GLY A 143 -14.74 9.36 6.73
CA GLY A 143 -13.31 9.49 7.02
C GLY A 143 -12.53 8.18 6.85
N ALA A 144 -13.10 7.15 6.24
CA ALA A 144 -12.40 5.88 6.02
C ALA A 144 -11.22 6.10 5.08
N ILE A 145 -10.03 5.61 5.47
CA ILE A 145 -8.83 5.69 4.65
C ILE A 145 -8.87 4.56 3.64
N ASN A 146 -9.00 4.91 2.37
CA ASN A 146 -9.08 3.96 1.26
C ASN A 146 -7.71 3.65 0.66
N ALA A 147 -6.80 4.62 0.66
CA ALA A 147 -5.46 4.45 0.11
C ALA A 147 -4.45 5.32 0.86
N PHE A 148 -3.21 4.86 0.92
CA PHE A 148 -2.18 5.43 1.77
C PHE A 148 -0.78 5.19 1.22
N ILE A 149 -0.02 6.27 1.04
CA ILE A 149 1.40 6.27 0.70
C ILE A 149 2.11 7.18 1.68
N SER A 150 3.15 6.67 2.34
CA SER A 150 3.93 7.41 3.34
C SER A 150 5.39 7.61 3.00
N ALA A 151 5.83 7.11 1.84
CA ALA A 151 7.17 7.28 1.33
C ALA A 151 7.16 7.00 -0.18
N THR A 152 8.11 7.60 -0.89
CA THR A 152 8.26 7.46 -2.35
C THR A 152 8.79 6.12 -2.78
N HIS A 153 9.56 5.46 -1.91
CA HIS A 153 10.04 4.10 -2.09
C HIS A 153 9.39 3.20 -1.03
N THR A 154 8.35 2.49 -1.43
CA THR A 154 7.54 1.62 -0.56
C THR A 154 8.27 0.34 -0.12
N ILE A 155 9.24 -0.12 -0.90
CA ILE A 155 9.89 -1.43 -0.73
C ILE A 155 10.90 -1.45 0.44
N PHE A 156 11.49 -0.32 0.82
CA PHE A 156 12.66 -0.30 1.73
C PHE A 156 12.50 0.49 3.03
N TYR A 157 11.45 1.29 3.19
CA TYR A 157 11.33 2.16 4.36
C TYR A 157 10.26 1.68 5.34
N TYR A 158 10.70 1.18 6.50
CA TYR A 158 9.88 1.01 7.71
C TYR A 158 9.46 2.36 8.34
N TYR A 159 9.80 3.48 7.71
CA TYR A 159 9.58 4.82 8.23
C TYR A 159 8.32 5.45 7.61
N ASN A 160 7.22 5.40 8.37
CA ASN A 160 5.97 6.05 8.00
C ASN A 160 6.03 7.55 8.29
N HIS A 161 6.27 8.38 7.28
CA HIS A 161 6.31 9.84 7.45
C HIS A 161 4.93 10.45 7.78
N VAL A 162 3.85 9.90 7.22
CA VAL A 162 2.45 10.41 7.36
C VAL A 162 1.98 10.61 8.81
N LEU A 163 2.49 9.82 9.75
CA LEU A 163 2.08 9.93 11.16
C LEU A 163 3.07 10.72 12.03
N LYS A 164 4.19 11.15 11.46
CA LYS A 164 5.35 11.64 12.23
C LYS A 164 5.92 12.96 11.73
N VAL A 165 5.65 13.36 10.50
CA VAL A 165 6.17 14.60 9.93
C VAL A 165 5.19 15.74 10.19
N PHE A 166 5.68 16.80 10.81
CA PHE A 166 4.99 18.08 10.90
C PHE A 166 5.56 19.02 9.84
N CYS A 167 4.74 19.37 8.86
CA CYS A 167 5.09 20.35 7.83
C CYS A 167 4.27 21.63 8.00
N PHE A 168 4.86 22.77 7.64
CA PHE A 168 4.08 23.99 7.46
C PHE A 168 3.06 23.79 6.34
N ILE A 169 1.77 23.97 6.67
CA ILE A 169 0.66 23.78 5.71
C ILE A 169 0.52 24.95 4.73
N GLY A 170 1.18 26.08 4.98
CA GLY A 170 1.18 27.26 4.12
C GLY A 170 -0.23 27.78 3.82
N SER A 171 -0.50 28.08 2.54
CA SER A 171 -1.80 28.60 2.07
C SER A 171 -2.96 27.61 2.24
N PHE A 172 -2.70 26.34 2.59
CA PHE A 172 -3.75 25.35 2.88
C PHE A 172 -4.59 25.73 4.13
N SER A 173 -4.12 26.66 4.95
CA SER A 173 -4.88 27.23 6.07
C SER A 173 -6.02 28.18 5.64
N LYS A 174 -5.95 28.75 4.43
CA LYS A 174 -6.90 29.78 3.97
C LYS A 174 -8.36 29.34 4.00
N PRO A 175 -8.75 28.13 3.50
CA PRO A 175 -10.13 27.69 3.55
C PRO A 175 -10.71 27.62 4.97
N VAL A 176 -9.89 27.28 5.97
CA VAL A 176 -10.33 27.26 7.38
C VAL A 176 -10.66 28.67 7.86
N MET A 177 -9.85 29.66 7.47
CA MET A 177 -10.15 31.06 7.75
C MET A 177 -11.40 31.56 7.03
N TYR A 178 -11.54 31.27 5.73
CA TYR A 178 -12.76 31.61 4.99
C TYR A 178 -14.00 30.96 5.60
N LEU A 179 -13.90 29.70 6.03
CA LEU A 179 -14.99 29.01 6.72
C LEU A 179 -15.37 29.73 8.02
N LYS A 180 -14.38 30.17 8.81
CA LYS A 180 -14.63 30.92 10.05
C LYS A 180 -15.33 32.25 9.78
N VAL A 181 -14.93 32.97 8.73
CA VAL A 181 -15.53 34.24 8.31
C VAL A 181 -16.96 34.02 7.80
N LEU A 182 -17.17 33.07 6.90
CA LEU A 182 -18.47 32.75 6.30
C LEU A 182 -19.46 32.12 7.29
N SER A 183 -18.97 31.51 8.38
CA SER A 183 -19.83 31.06 9.48
C SER A 183 -20.58 32.21 10.16
N ASN A 184 -20.07 33.45 10.04
CA ASN A 184 -20.76 34.65 10.49
C ASN A 184 -21.61 35.24 9.35
N THR A 185 -22.70 34.57 9.04
CA THR A 185 -23.59 34.87 7.91
C THR A 185 -24.28 36.23 7.98
N LYS A 186 -24.27 36.91 9.14
CA LYS A 186 -24.82 38.27 9.30
C LYS A 186 -23.87 39.36 8.81
N LYS A 187 -22.56 39.08 8.78
CA LYS A 187 -21.52 40.07 8.48
C LYS A 187 -20.81 39.79 7.17
N TYR A 188 -20.63 38.52 6.82
CA TYR A 188 -19.84 38.12 5.67
C TYR A 188 -20.60 37.15 4.77
N HIS A 189 -20.48 37.39 3.48
CA HIS A 189 -21.07 36.64 2.38
C HIS A 189 -20.00 36.40 1.31
N LEU A 190 -20.30 35.54 0.33
CA LEU A 190 -19.36 35.24 -0.76
C LEU A 190 -19.04 36.48 -1.63
N ASN A 191 -19.96 37.46 -1.68
CA ASN A 191 -19.79 38.72 -2.39
C ASN A 191 -19.28 39.87 -1.50
N SER A 192 -18.84 39.60 -0.27
CA SER A 192 -18.27 40.63 0.60
C SER A 192 -16.98 41.17 0.01
N TRP A 193 -16.90 42.49 -0.14
CA TRP A 193 -15.69 43.17 -0.58
C TRP A 193 -14.59 43.03 0.47
N ILE A 194 -13.41 42.59 0.03
CA ILE A 194 -12.21 42.46 0.86
C ILE A 194 -11.15 43.37 0.26
N SER A 195 -10.57 44.22 1.09
CA SER A 195 -9.54 45.14 0.67
C SER A 195 -8.23 44.42 0.34
N ASN A 196 -7.64 44.76 -0.80
CA ASN A 196 -6.35 44.22 -1.25
C ASN A 196 -5.31 45.33 -1.35
N TYR A 197 -5.04 46.01 -0.23
CA TYR A 197 -3.97 47.01 -0.11
C TYR A 197 -2.81 46.44 0.73
N LEU A 198 -1.68 47.15 0.74
CA LEU A 198 -0.48 46.74 1.48
C LEU A 198 -0.73 46.77 3.00
N ILE A 199 -0.49 45.65 3.68
CA ILE A 199 -0.74 45.53 5.13
C ILE A 199 0.59 45.47 5.88
N SER A 200 0.73 46.28 6.93
CA SER A 200 1.83 46.22 7.91
C SER A 200 1.25 45.89 9.29
N ILE A 201 1.70 44.81 9.91
CA ILE A 201 1.18 44.35 11.22
C ILE A 201 2.31 44.44 12.23
N LYS A 202 2.18 45.37 13.19
CA LYS A 202 3.13 45.47 14.29
C LYS A 202 3.01 44.25 15.21
N LEU A 203 4.12 43.54 15.39
CA LEU A 203 4.24 42.39 16.28
C LEU A 203 4.44 42.84 17.74
N ALA A 204 4.21 41.94 18.68
CA ALA A 204 4.33 42.21 20.13
C ALA A 204 5.74 42.62 20.59
N ASN A 205 6.76 42.41 19.75
CA ASN A 205 8.15 42.78 19.97
C ASN A 205 8.52 44.13 19.32
N ASP A 206 7.53 44.97 19.05
CA ASP A 206 7.66 46.30 18.43
C ASP A 206 8.26 46.34 17.02
N ARG A 207 8.37 45.19 16.34
CA ARG A 207 8.78 45.11 14.93
C ARG A 207 7.56 45.10 14.01
N TYR A 208 7.67 45.75 12.86
CA TYR A 208 6.67 45.74 11.78
C TYR A 208 6.94 44.61 10.79
#